data_AF-A0A9W8RTQ4-F1
#
_entry.id   AF-A0A9W8RTQ4-F1
#
_cell.length_a   1.000
_cell.length_b   1.000
_cell.length_c   1.000
_cell.angle_alpha   90.00
_cell.angle_beta   90.00
_cell.angle_gamma   90.00
#
_symmetry.space_group_name_H-M   'P 1'
#
loop_
_entity.id
_entity.type
_entity.pdbx_description
1 polymer ?
#
loop_
_entity_poly.entity_id
_entity_poly.type
_entity_poly.pdbx_seq_one_letter_code
_entity_poly.pdbx_strand_id
1 'polypeptide(L)'
;MAPISLPRITVTAPDGDQTSVVLVVFPATSSELSPFWELFSGPAPSPDAPPAGPVDGGHNLSLDVSDYQFFRFDPEEFVENKCRFCGKEFKLIKGLRQHLRGSRGNGPCPPAKKIIRDRQVEELMEKKEQEKMDVDEVEEDDEAPAKKQRKN
;
A
#
# COMPACT_ATOMS: atom_id res chain seq x y z
N MET A 1 -23.70 40.26 -8.02
CA MET A 1 -23.13 38.94 -8.41
C MET A 1 -22.02 38.63 -7.42
N ALA A 2 -22.18 37.60 -6.59
CA ALA A 2 -21.16 37.21 -5.63
C ALA A 2 -20.08 36.37 -6.33
N PRO A 3 -18.78 36.58 -6.03
CA PRO A 3 -17.71 35.76 -6.61
C PRO A 3 -17.79 34.32 -6.10
N ILE A 4 -17.75 33.35 -7.02
CA ILE A 4 -17.72 31.92 -6.69
C ILE A 4 -16.29 31.58 -6.27
N SER A 5 -16.09 31.28 -5.00
CA SER A 5 -14.81 30.78 -4.48
C SER A 5 -14.63 29.32 -4.88
N LEU A 6 -13.66 29.02 -5.75
CA LEU A 6 -13.36 27.65 -6.17
C LEU A 6 -12.54 26.93 -5.07
N PRO A 7 -12.84 25.66 -4.76
CA PRO A 7 -12.05 24.88 -3.83
C PRO A 7 -10.64 24.65 -4.40
N ARG A 8 -9.62 24.97 -3.59
CA ARG A 8 -8.21 24.70 -3.88
C ARG A 8 -7.74 23.57 -2.97
N ILE A 9 -7.04 22.61 -3.57
CA ILE A 9 -6.37 21.55 -2.82
C ILE A 9 -4.87 21.71 -3.07
N THR A 10 -4.08 21.50 -2.02
CA THR A 10 -2.62 21.47 -2.12
C THR A 10 -2.16 20.03 -2.07
N VAL A 11 -1.38 19.62 -3.06
CA VAL A 11 -0.79 18.28 -3.12
C VAL A 11 0.71 18.42 -2.83
N THR A 12 1.19 17.67 -1.84
CA THR A 12 2.61 17.62 -1.48
C THR A 12 3.26 16.42 -2.16
N ALA A 13 4.28 16.69 -2.98
CA ALA A 13 5.12 15.66 -3.58
C ALA A 13 6.00 14.97 -2.51
N PRO A 14 6.51 13.76 -2.76
CA PRO A 14 7.44 13.08 -1.84
C PRO A 14 8.72 13.89 -1.58
N ASP A 15 9.12 14.75 -2.51
CA ASP A 15 10.26 15.67 -2.37
C ASP A 15 9.95 16.87 -1.46
N GLY A 16 8.72 16.99 -0.94
CA GLY A 16 8.26 18.08 -0.07
C GLY A 16 7.65 19.28 -0.81
N ASP A 17 7.72 19.30 -2.14
CA ASP A 17 7.17 20.39 -2.95
C ASP A 17 5.64 20.40 -2.93
N GLN A 18 5.06 21.57 -2.63
CA GLN A 18 3.63 21.77 -2.62
C GLN A 18 3.14 22.38 -3.93
N THR A 19 2.19 21.72 -4.58
CA THR A 19 1.54 22.22 -5.80
C THR A 19 0.06 22.41 -5.56
N SER A 20 -0.45 23.62 -5.84
CA SER A 20 -1.88 23.91 -5.72
C SER A 20 -2.61 23.45 -6.98
N VAL A 21 -3.58 22.55 -6.82
CA VAL A 21 -4.43 22.07 -7.92
C VAL A 21 -5.82 22.68 -7.74
N VAL A 22 -6.31 23.29 -8.82
CA VAL A 22 -7.67 23.86 -8.87
C VAL A 22 -8.60 22.80 -9.44
N LEU A 23 -9.57 22.37 -8.66
CA LEU A 23 -10.60 21.45 -9.14
C LEU A 23 -11.69 22.25 -9.85
N VAL A 24 -11.70 22.18 -11.17
CA VAL A 24 -12.78 22.74 -11.97
C VAL A 24 -13.83 21.64 -12.18
N VAL A 25 -14.85 21.64 -11.33
CA VAL A 25 -15.99 20.73 -11.50
C VAL A 25 -16.93 21.35 -12.54
N PHE A 26 -16.83 20.86 -13.77
CA PHE A 26 -17.79 21.22 -14.80
C PHE A 26 -19.09 20.44 -14.57
N PRO A 27 -20.27 21.10 -14.57
CA PRO A 27 -21.54 20.40 -14.59
C PRO A 27 -21.71 19.78 -15.98
N ALA A 28 -21.12 18.60 -16.20
CA ALA A 28 -21.36 17.83 -17.39
C ALA A 28 -22.79 17.29 -17.33
N THR A 29 -23.57 17.54 -18.37
CA THR A 29 -24.82 16.83 -18.61
C THR A 29 -24.48 15.36 -18.86
N SER A 30 -25.26 14.43 -18.32
CA SER A 30 -24.99 12.97 -18.36
C SER A 30 -24.80 12.39 -19.77
N SER A 31 -25.12 13.16 -20.82
CA SER A 31 -25.01 12.75 -22.22
C SER A 31 -23.63 12.98 -22.85
N GLU A 32 -22.71 13.72 -22.21
CA GLU A 32 -21.36 14.00 -22.76
C GLU A 32 -20.21 13.38 -21.95
N LEU A 33 -20.53 12.58 -20.92
CA LEU A 33 -19.51 11.82 -20.18
C LEU A 33 -19.13 10.58 -21.00
N SER A 34 -18.20 10.74 -21.95
CA SER A 34 -17.41 9.60 -22.40
C SER A 34 -16.84 8.95 -21.13
N PRO A 35 -17.11 7.66 -20.90
CA PRO A 35 -16.68 7.04 -19.68
C PRO A 35 -15.15 7.08 -19.66
N PHE A 36 -14.57 7.46 -18.52
CA PHE A 36 -13.15 7.78 -18.42
C PHE A 36 -12.20 6.67 -18.92
N TRP A 37 -12.70 5.43 -19.06
CA TRP A 37 -11.98 4.31 -19.66
C TRP A 37 -11.74 4.45 -21.17
N GLU A 38 -12.56 5.21 -21.91
CA GLU A 38 -12.32 5.48 -23.35
C GLU A 38 -11.09 6.36 -23.58
N LEU A 39 -10.69 7.16 -22.58
CA LEU A 39 -9.47 7.98 -22.64
C LEU A 39 -8.20 7.11 -22.74
N PHE A 40 -8.26 5.87 -22.25
CA PHE A 40 -7.15 4.92 -22.29
C PHE A 40 -7.19 4.00 -23.53
N SER A 41 -8.25 4.06 -24.33
CA SER A 41 -8.42 3.26 -25.56
C SER A 41 -7.81 3.93 -26.81
N GLY A 42 -7.02 4.98 -26.63
CA GLY A 42 -6.25 5.57 -27.72
C GLY A 42 -5.31 4.53 -28.37
N PRO A 43 -5.05 4.65 -29.68
CA PRO A 43 -4.18 3.71 -30.38
C PRO A 43 -2.81 3.65 -29.70
N ALA A 44 -2.38 2.44 -29.35
CA ALA A 44 -1.07 2.19 -28.76
C ALA A 44 0.03 2.85 -29.61
N PRO A 45 1.04 3.49 -29.00
CA PRO A 45 2.16 4.04 -29.73
C PRO A 45 2.80 2.94 -30.60
N SER A 46 3.01 3.26 -31.88
CA SER A 46 3.51 2.32 -32.88
C SER A 46 4.87 1.72 -32.46
N PRO A 47 5.09 0.41 -32.66
CA PRO A 47 6.28 -0.33 -32.20
C PRO A 47 7.60 -0.01 -32.94
N ASP A 48 7.68 1.07 -33.72
CA ASP A 48 8.88 1.46 -34.48
C ASP A 48 9.92 2.25 -33.67
N ALA A 49 9.80 2.28 -32.34
CA ALA A 49 10.88 2.76 -31.48
C ALA A 49 11.90 1.62 -31.25
N PRO A 50 13.20 1.81 -31.57
CA PRO A 50 14.20 0.77 -31.41
C PRO A 50 14.32 0.33 -29.94
N PRO A 51 14.31 -0.99 -29.66
CA PRO A 51 14.35 -1.52 -28.31
C PRO A 51 15.74 -1.32 -27.69
N ALA A 52 15.80 -0.56 -26.59
CA ALA A 52 16.96 -0.52 -25.72
C ALA A 52 17.06 -1.87 -24.96
N GLY A 53 17.89 -2.77 -25.47
CA GLY A 53 18.72 -3.75 -24.73
C GLY A 53 18.06 -4.77 -23.78
N PRO A 54 18.36 -6.08 -23.91
CA PRO A 54 17.97 -7.08 -22.93
C PRO A 54 18.92 -7.04 -21.72
N VAL A 55 18.37 -6.82 -20.52
CA VAL A 55 19.08 -7.12 -19.27
C VAL A 55 18.71 -8.54 -18.83
N ASP A 56 19.69 -9.42 -18.99
CA ASP A 56 19.65 -10.83 -18.66
C ASP A 56 19.79 -11.04 -17.14
N GLY A 57 18.95 -11.91 -16.59
CA GLY A 57 19.34 -12.91 -15.60
C GLY A 57 19.66 -12.46 -14.16
N GLY A 58 18.73 -12.74 -13.24
CA GLY A 58 19.09 -13.19 -11.90
C GLY A 58 18.54 -12.40 -10.73
N HIS A 59 17.22 -12.17 -10.67
CA HIS A 59 16.60 -11.73 -9.41
C HIS A 59 16.60 -12.90 -8.42
N ASN A 60 17.54 -12.87 -7.50
CA ASN A 60 17.46 -13.60 -6.24
C ASN A 60 16.20 -13.08 -5.52
N LEU A 61 15.13 -13.89 -5.51
CA LEU A 61 13.82 -13.52 -4.97
C LEU A 61 13.88 -13.39 -3.45
N SER A 62 14.48 -12.31 -2.96
CA SER A 62 14.07 -11.69 -1.71
C SER A 62 12.69 -11.07 -1.97
N LEU A 63 11.66 -11.91 -1.89
CA LEU A 63 10.26 -11.52 -2.04
C LEU A 63 9.89 -10.62 -0.87
N ASP A 64 10.13 -9.33 -1.05
CA ASP A 64 9.67 -8.29 -0.15
C ASP A 64 8.14 -8.18 -0.24
N VAL A 65 7.50 -7.87 0.88
CA VAL A 65 6.01 -7.88 0.98
C VAL A 65 5.39 -6.85 0.01
N SER A 66 6.16 -5.83 -0.36
CA SER A 66 5.80 -4.78 -1.32
C SER A 66 5.66 -5.28 -2.77
N ASP A 67 6.38 -6.34 -3.16
CA ASP A 67 6.29 -6.89 -4.52
C ASP A 67 4.99 -7.67 -4.76
N TYR A 68 4.33 -8.14 -3.70
CA TYR A 68 3.05 -8.86 -3.82
C TYR A 68 1.92 -7.99 -4.39
N GLN A 69 2.01 -6.67 -4.29
CA GLN A 69 1.02 -5.76 -4.85
C GLN A 69 1.22 -5.51 -6.35
N PHE A 70 2.45 -5.71 -6.85
CA PHE A 70 2.83 -5.49 -8.26
C PHE A 70 2.94 -6.75 -9.11
N PHE A 71 2.86 -7.95 -8.51
CA PHE A 71 2.66 -9.21 -9.24
C PHE A 71 1.23 -9.28 -9.85
N ARG A 72 0.98 -8.41 -10.83
CA ARG A 72 -0.03 -8.62 -11.86
C ARG A 72 0.48 -9.75 -12.73
N PHE A 73 0.04 -10.96 -12.42
CA PHE A 73 0.30 -12.11 -13.28
C PHE A 73 -0.50 -11.94 -14.57
N ASP A 74 0.09 -12.39 -15.67
CA ASP A 74 -0.60 -12.51 -16.93
C ASP A 74 -1.87 -13.35 -16.72
N PRO A 75 -3.04 -12.84 -17.13
CA PRO A 75 -4.31 -13.53 -16.94
C PRO A 75 -4.35 -14.89 -17.64
N GLU A 76 -3.48 -15.12 -18.62
CA GLU A 76 -3.35 -16.37 -19.37
C GLU A 76 -2.70 -17.50 -18.57
N GLU A 77 -1.88 -17.19 -17.55
CA GLU A 77 -1.20 -18.20 -16.73
C GLU A 77 -1.97 -18.53 -15.43
N PHE A 78 -3.19 -18.00 -15.27
CA PHE A 78 -4.00 -18.20 -14.09
C PHE A 78 -4.59 -19.62 -14.03
N VAL A 79 -3.84 -20.56 -13.43
CA VAL A 79 -4.36 -21.89 -13.12
C VAL A 79 -5.29 -21.79 -11.91
N GLU A 80 -6.59 -21.83 -12.19
CA GLU A 80 -7.70 -21.60 -11.24
C GLU A 80 -7.67 -22.47 -9.97
N ASN A 81 -6.91 -23.57 -9.98
CA ASN A 81 -6.85 -24.55 -8.91
C ASN A 81 -5.47 -24.71 -8.24
N LYS A 82 -4.51 -23.80 -8.44
CA LYS A 82 -3.17 -23.89 -7.84
C LYS A 82 -2.94 -22.80 -6.79
N CYS A 83 -2.35 -23.15 -5.64
CA CYS A 83 -1.98 -22.18 -4.62
C CYS A 83 -0.74 -21.40 -5.04
N ARG A 84 -0.87 -20.07 -5.07
CA ARG A 84 0.21 -19.15 -5.46
C ARG A 84 1.38 -19.12 -4.47
N PHE A 85 1.14 -19.44 -3.20
CA PHE A 85 2.18 -19.38 -2.16
C PHE A 85 2.99 -20.68 -2.05
N CYS A 86 2.37 -21.85 -2.20
CA CYS A 86 3.07 -23.14 -2.05
C CYS A 86 3.13 -23.98 -3.34
N GLY A 87 2.53 -23.51 -4.44
CA GLY A 87 2.47 -24.25 -5.70
C GLY A 87 1.59 -25.50 -5.68
N LYS A 88 0.88 -25.81 -4.58
CA LYS A 88 0.03 -27.01 -4.51
C LYS A 88 -1.18 -26.90 -5.42
N GLU A 89 -1.44 -27.96 -6.17
CA GLU A 89 -2.62 -28.09 -7.01
C GLU A 89 -3.77 -28.74 -6.23
N PHE A 90 -4.97 -28.24 -6.47
CA PHE A 90 -6.19 -28.70 -5.83
C PHE A 90 -7.14 -29.25 -6.90
N LYS A 91 -7.95 -30.24 -6.54
CA LYS A 91 -8.96 -30.79 -7.47
C LYS A 91 -10.18 -29.86 -7.61
N LEU A 92 -10.36 -28.93 -6.65
CA LEU A 92 -11.53 -28.08 -6.52
C LEU A 92 -11.13 -26.69 -6.00
N ILE A 93 -11.74 -25.65 -6.57
CA ILE A 93 -11.60 -24.25 -6.10
C ILE A 93 -12.00 -24.12 -4.62
N LYS A 94 -13.01 -24.88 -4.16
CA LYS A 94 -13.41 -24.91 -2.74
C LYS A 94 -12.25 -25.35 -1.83
N GLY A 95 -11.46 -26.32 -2.28
CA GLY A 95 -10.26 -26.80 -1.57
C GLY A 95 -9.15 -25.75 -1.56
N LEU A 96 -8.91 -25.08 -2.68
CA LEU A 96 -7.96 -23.98 -2.75
C LEU A 96 -8.37 -22.80 -1.85
N ARG A 97 -9.64 -22.38 -1.90
CA ARG A 97 -10.18 -21.32 -1.03
C ARG A 97 -10.08 -21.69 0.45
N GLN A 98 -10.35 -22.95 0.79
CA GLN A 98 -10.19 -23.48 2.15
C GLN A 98 -8.72 -23.51 2.58
N HIS A 99 -7.80 -23.86 1.69
CA HIS A 99 -6.37 -23.84 1.93
C HIS A 99 -5.83 -22.43 2.19
N LEU A 100 -6.32 -21.43 1.45
CA LEU A 100 -5.96 -20.02 1.65
C LEU A 100 -6.55 -19.45 2.94
N ARG A 101 -7.80 -19.81 3.27
CA ARG A 101 -8.47 -19.36 4.51
C ARG A 101 -8.04 -20.11 5.76
N GLY A 102 -7.35 -21.25 5.65
CA GLY A 102 -6.95 -22.06 6.78
C GLY A 102 -8.13 -22.59 7.57
N SER A 103 -8.99 -23.40 6.95
CA SER A 103 -10.15 -23.99 7.66
C SER A 103 -9.89 -25.45 8.03
N ARG A 104 -9.93 -25.72 9.35
CA ARG A 104 -9.79 -27.02 10.06
C ARG A 104 -8.37 -27.46 10.41
N GLY A 105 -7.74 -26.77 11.37
CA GLY A 105 -6.52 -27.24 12.06
C GLY A 105 -5.21 -27.14 11.26
N ASN A 106 -5.28 -27.30 9.94
CA ASN A 106 -4.23 -26.86 9.04
C ASN A 106 -4.51 -25.40 8.70
N GLY A 107 -3.89 -24.49 9.45
CA GLY A 107 -3.97 -23.05 9.16
C GLY A 107 -3.51 -22.69 7.73
N PRO A 108 -3.38 -21.39 7.40
CA PRO A 108 -3.07 -20.94 6.04
C PRO A 108 -1.83 -21.64 5.45
N CYS A 109 -1.73 -21.63 4.12
CA CYS A 109 -0.59 -22.13 3.37
C CYS A 109 0.76 -21.91 4.12
N PRO A 110 1.63 -22.93 4.31
CA PRO A 110 2.85 -22.78 5.13
C PRO A 110 3.73 -21.57 4.78
N PRO A 111 4.02 -21.27 3.50
CA PRO A 111 4.72 -20.03 3.14
C PRO A 111 3.91 -18.78 3.48
N ALA A 112 2.58 -18.77 3.28
CA ALA A 112 1.74 -17.65 3.72
C ALA A 112 1.75 -17.47 5.25
N LYS A 113 1.78 -18.56 6.02
CA LYS A 113 1.94 -18.49 7.49
C LYS A 113 3.24 -17.83 7.89
N LYS A 114 4.33 -18.09 7.16
CA LYS A 114 5.62 -17.48 7.45
C LYS A 114 5.54 -15.97 7.21
N ILE A 115 5.06 -15.55 6.04
CA ILE A 115 4.90 -14.13 5.69
C ILE A 115 4.02 -13.39 6.71
N ILE A 116 2.88 -13.98 7.11
CA ILE A 116 2.00 -13.36 8.11
C ILE A 116 2.70 -13.24 9.47
N ARG A 117 3.44 -14.27 9.90
CA ARG A 117 4.16 -14.23 11.17
C ARG A 117 5.29 -13.21 11.15
N ASP A 118 6.07 -13.18 10.07
CA ASP A 118 7.21 -12.28 9.93
C ASP A 118 6.73 -10.81 10.01
N ARG A 119 5.62 -10.47 9.33
CA ARG A 119 4.98 -9.15 9.44
C ARG A 119 4.47 -8.82 10.85
N GLN A 120 3.89 -9.79 11.55
CA GLN A 120 3.45 -9.58 12.94
C GLN A 120 4.63 -9.35 13.88
N VAL A 121 5.78 -9.99 13.62
CA VAL A 121 7.00 -9.77 14.40
C VAL A 121 7.57 -8.38 14.14
N GLU A 122 7.59 -7.95 12.87
CA GLU A 122 8.05 -6.61 12.48
C GLU A 122 7.22 -5.50 13.14
N GLU A 123 5.88 -5.59 13.08
CA GLU A 123 4.98 -4.63 13.74
C GLU A 123 5.16 -4.59 15.27
N LEU A 124 5.45 -5.74 15.90
CA LEU A 124 5.76 -5.79 17.33
C LEU A 124 7.12 -5.16 17.66
N MET A 125 8.11 -5.27 16.78
CA MET A 125 9.42 -4.65 16.95
C MET A 125 9.32 -3.13 16.82
N GLU A 126 8.63 -2.63 15.79
CA GLU A 126 8.38 -1.18 15.60
C GLU A 126 7.64 -0.58 16.80
N LYS A 127 6.61 -1.26 17.30
CA LYS A 127 5.86 -0.80 18.47
C LYS A 127 6.74 -0.72 19.72
N LYS A 128 7.64 -1.69 19.91
CA LYS A 128 8.56 -1.72 21.04
C LYS A 128 9.64 -0.63 20.93
N GLU A 129 10.08 -0.31 19.72
CA GLU A 129 10.98 0.82 19.48
C GLU A 129 10.30 2.16 19.76
N GLN A 130 9.04 2.33 19.34
CA GLN A 130 8.27 3.53 19.67
C GLN A 130 8.08 3.71 21.18
N GLU A 131 7.69 2.65 21.90
CA GLU A 131 7.53 2.67 23.36
C GLU A 131 8.84 3.00 24.09
N LYS A 132 9.99 2.65 23.52
CA LYS A 132 11.30 2.99 24.10
C LYS A 132 11.61 4.48 23.99
N MET A 133 11.23 5.14 22.90
CA MET A 133 11.50 6.57 22.70
C MET A 133 10.64 7.45 23.63
N ASP A 134 9.41 7.05 23.90
CA ASP A 134 8.48 7.85 24.73
C ASP A 134 8.88 7.89 26.23
N VAL A 135 9.73 6.96 26.70
CA VAL A 135 10.17 6.90 28.12
C VAL A 135 11.29 7.91 28.41
N ASP A 136 12.15 8.19 27.44
CA ASP A 136 13.29 9.09 27.64
C ASP A 136 12.90 10.59 27.60
N GLU A 137 11.68 10.94 27.20
CA GLU A 137 11.21 12.33 27.07
C GLU A 137 10.50 12.88 28.33
N VAL A 138 10.30 12.06 29.39
CA VAL A 138 9.49 12.45 30.57
C VAL A 138 10.31 12.77 31.82
N GLU A 139 11.64 12.71 31.79
CA GLU A 139 12.49 12.92 32.99
C GLU A 139 13.06 14.34 33.19
N GLU A 140 12.58 15.37 32.49
CA GLU A 140 12.95 16.77 32.77
C GLU A 140 11.69 17.60 33.05
N ASP A 141 11.38 17.84 34.33
CA ASP A 141 10.76 19.07 34.88
C ASP A 141 9.98 18.80 36.20
N ASP A 142 10.60 18.16 37.19
CA ASP A 142 10.17 18.32 38.60
C ASP A 142 10.91 19.51 39.24
N GLU A 143 10.69 20.71 38.69
CA GLU A 143 11.13 21.96 39.30
C GLU A 143 10.18 22.34 40.43
N ALA A 144 10.58 21.96 41.66
CA ALA A 144 9.81 22.12 42.88
C ALA A 144 9.23 23.55 43.07
N PRO A 145 7.92 23.72 43.29
CA PRO A 145 7.35 25.04 43.53
C PRO A 145 7.80 25.59 44.89
N ALA A 146 8.53 26.71 44.82
CA ALA A 146 9.07 27.45 45.95
C ALA A 146 7.98 27.84 46.98
N LYS A 147 8.24 27.50 48.24
CA LYS A 147 7.43 27.83 49.42
C LYS A 147 7.33 29.36 49.60
N LYS A 148 6.17 29.96 49.27
CA LYS A 148 5.86 31.35 49.65
C LYS A 148 5.59 31.44 51.16
N GLN A 149 6.51 32.08 51.87
CA GLN A 149 6.36 32.49 53.27
C GLN A 149 5.23 33.51 53.41
N ARG A 150 4.26 33.23 54.29
CA ARG A 150 3.30 34.19 54.82
C ARG A 150 4.04 35.11 55.79
N LYS A 151 4.00 36.43 55.55
CA LYS A 151 4.51 37.44 56.48
C LYS A 151 3.30 38.11 57.14
N ASN A 152 3.35 38.13 58.48
CA ASN A 152 2.37 38.72 59.40
C ASN A 152 2.13 40.20 59.16
#